data_AF-A0A519H4P5-F1
#
_entry.id   AF-A0A519H4P5-F1
#
_cell.length_a   1.000
_cell.length_b   1.000
_cell.length_c   1.000
_cell.angle_alpha   90.00
_cell.angle_beta   90.00
_cell.angle_gamma   90.00
#
_symmetry.space_group_name_H-M   'P 1'
#
loop_
_entity.id
_entity.type
_entity.pdbx_description
1 polymer ?
#
loop_
_entity_poly.entity_id
_entity_poly.type
_entity_poly.pdbx_seq_one_letter_code
_entity_poly.pdbx_strand_id
1 'polypeptide(L)'
;MAELSISPDVIRDALKDFVAAYEPTAASATEVGTVIDAADGIAHVEGLPGVMANELVRFENGVEGLALNLDENEIGVVVLGDFSGVEAGQKVTRTGEVLSVAVGDGYLGRVVDPLGNPIDGLGEIATTGRRALELQAPGVMARKSVHEP
;
A
#
# COMPACT_ATOMS: atom_id res chain seq x y z
N MET A 1 33.03 1.92 -13.44
CA MET A 1 32.70 0.65 -12.75
C MET A 1 32.89 0.92 -11.27
N ALA A 2 31.84 1.38 -10.58
CA ALA A 2 31.94 1.55 -9.13
C ALA A 2 32.04 0.16 -8.51
N GLU A 3 33.13 -0.13 -7.81
CA GLU A 3 33.26 -1.35 -7.02
C GLU A 3 32.17 -1.34 -5.94
N LEU A 4 31.19 -2.23 -6.06
CA LEU A 4 30.24 -2.49 -4.98
C LEU A 4 30.97 -3.31 -3.91
N SER A 5 31.62 -2.64 -2.97
CA SER A 5 32.23 -3.31 -1.81
C SER A 5 31.13 -3.71 -0.83
N ILE A 6 30.71 -4.98 -0.84
CA ILE A 6 29.80 -5.52 0.18
C ILE A 6 30.60 -5.67 1.47
N SER A 7 30.34 -4.81 2.46
CA SER A 7 30.97 -4.87 3.79
C SER A 7 30.05 -5.55 4.80
N PRO A 8 30.45 -6.67 5.41
CA PRO A 8 29.65 -7.36 6.44
C PRO A 8 29.34 -6.49 7.66
N ASP A 9 30.23 -5.57 8.02
CA ASP A 9 30.04 -4.68 9.17
C ASP A 9 28.88 -3.70 8.94
N VAL A 10 28.76 -3.15 7.73
CA VAL A 10 27.67 -2.22 7.37
C VAL A 10 26.31 -2.92 7.45
N ILE A 11 26.22 -4.17 6.99
CA ILE A 11 24.98 -4.97 7.06
C ILE A 11 24.62 -5.28 8.51
N ARG A 12 25.60 -5.70 9.32
CA ARG A 12 25.38 -5.99 10.74
C ARG A 12 24.91 -4.75 11.49
N ASP A 13 25.53 -3.61 11.26
CA ASP A 13 25.21 -2.37 11.95
C ASP A 13 23.81 -1.87 11.54
N ALA A 14 23.45 -1.95 10.25
CA ALA A 14 22.09 -1.63 9.79
C ALA A 14 21.00 -2.53 10.42
N LEU A 15 21.25 -3.85 10.54
CA LEU A 15 20.32 -4.76 11.22
C LEU A 15 20.20 -4.46 12.72
N LYS A 16 21.32 -4.12 13.36
CA LYS A 16 21.35 -3.74 14.77
C LYS A 16 20.55 -2.46 15.01
N ASP A 17 20.70 -1.48 14.14
CA ASP A 17 19.96 -0.21 14.19
C ASP A 17 18.46 -0.45 13.96
N PHE A 18 18.08 -1.30 13.01
CA PHE A 18 16.67 -1.68 12.78
C PHE A 18 16.03 -2.33 14.00
N VAL A 19 16.72 -3.28 14.64
CA VAL A 19 16.23 -3.92 15.87
C VAL A 19 16.16 -2.94 17.04
N ALA A 20 17.14 -2.04 17.17
CA ALA A 20 17.14 -1.03 18.22
C ALA A 20 16.05 0.03 18.05
N ALA A 21 15.67 0.34 16.80
CA ALA A 21 14.60 1.27 16.47
C ALA A 21 13.20 0.66 16.56
N TYR A 22 13.07 -0.66 16.71
CA TYR A 22 11.78 -1.32 16.84
C TYR A 22 11.14 -1.01 18.20
N GLU A 23 10.11 -0.17 18.18
CA GLU A 23 9.25 0.07 19.33
C GLU A 23 7.99 -0.80 19.23
N PRO A 24 7.68 -1.63 20.24
CA PRO A 24 6.43 -2.38 20.26
C PRO A 24 5.27 -1.40 20.22
N THR A 25 4.47 -1.46 19.16
CA THR A 25 3.25 -0.66 19.08
C THR A 25 2.33 -1.08 20.22
N ALA A 26 1.81 -0.11 20.99
CA ALA A 26 0.80 -0.39 22.01
C ALA A 26 -0.38 -1.13 21.34
N ALA A 27 -0.95 -2.11 22.04
CA ALA A 27 -2.07 -2.90 21.52
C ALA A 27 -3.21 -1.97 21.07
N SER A 28 -3.37 -1.82 19.76
CA SER A 28 -4.43 -1.04 19.16
C SER A 28 -5.55 -2.00 18.74
N ALA A 29 -6.80 -1.60 18.97
CA ALA A 29 -7.93 -2.34 18.44
C ALA A 29 -7.93 -2.17 16.92
N THR A 30 -7.63 -3.24 16.19
CA THR A 30 -7.75 -3.27 14.72
C THR A 30 -9.06 -3.95 14.36
N GLU A 31 -9.83 -3.34 13.46
CA GLU A 31 -11.01 -4.00 12.89
C GLU A 31 -10.55 -5.11 11.94
N VAL A 32 -11.18 -6.27 12.08
CA VAL A 32 -10.89 -7.47 11.29
C VAL A 32 -12.17 -7.90 10.60
N GLY A 33 -12.08 -8.16 9.31
CA GLY A 33 -13.10 -8.81 8.49
C GLY A 33 -12.65 -10.19 8.06
N THR A 34 -13.57 -10.89 7.38
CA THR A 34 -13.34 -12.25 6.86
C THR A 34 -13.76 -12.31 5.41
N VAL A 35 -12.96 -12.93 4.55
CA VAL A 35 -13.32 -13.20 3.16
C VAL A 35 -14.46 -14.23 3.12
N ILE A 36 -15.58 -13.89 2.49
CA ILE A 36 -16.70 -14.81 2.24
C ILE A 36 -16.40 -15.68 1.02
N ASP A 37 -16.00 -15.03 -0.07
CA ASP A 37 -15.59 -15.65 -1.32
C ASP A 37 -14.61 -14.76 -2.08
N ALA A 38 -13.91 -15.36 -3.04
CA ALA A 38 -13.03 -14.65 -3.96
C ALA A 38 -13.10 -15.29 -5.34
N ALA A 39 -13.28 -14.47 -6.38
CA ALA A 39 -13.34 -14.90 -7.76
C ALA A 39 -12.84 -13.77 -8.69
N ASP A 40 -12.05 -14.14 -9.71
CA ASP A 40 -11.59 -13.25 -10.77
C ASP A 40 -10.97 -11.91 -10.29
N GLY A 41 -10.25 -11.94 -9.16
CA GLY A 41 -9.60 -10.76 -8.57
C GLY A 41 -10.52 -9.86 -7.74
N ILE A 42 -11.75 -10.29 -7.47
CA ILE A 42 -12.68 -9.64 -6.54
C ILE A 42 -12.85 -10.56 -5.32
N ALA A 43 -12.83 -9.98 -4.13
CA ALA A 43 -13.13 -10.66 -2.88
C ALA A 43 -14.30 -9.96 -2.18
N HIS A 44 -15.27 -10.75 -1.70
CA HIS A 44 -16.32 -10.26 -0.83
C HIS A 44 -15.90 -10.46 0.61
N VAL A 45 -15.94 -9.39 1.41
CA VAL A 45 -15.47 -9.38 2.79
C VAL A 45 -16.61 -8.97 3.71
N GLU A 46 -16.90 -9.76 4.74
CA GLU A 46 -17.78 -9.36 5.84
C GLU A 46 -17.01 -8.72 6.99
N GLY A 47 -17.67 -7.85 7.74
CA GLY A 47 -17.09 -7.13 8.87
C GLY A 47 -16.57 -5.74 8.48
N LEU A 48 -15.47 -5.31 9.11
CA LEU A 48 -14.85 -3.99 8.89
C LEU A 48 -15.86 -2.80 8.92
N PRO A 49 -16.65 -2.64 10.00
CA PRO A 49 -17.75 -1.66 10.04
C PRO A 49 -17.31 -0.20 9.88
N GLY A 50 -16.03 0.11 10.13
CA GLY A 50 -15.50 1.45 9.97
C GLY A 50 -14.73 1.68 8.66
N VAL A 51 -14.71 0.73 7.73
CA VAL A 51 -14.01 0.88 6.45
C VAL A 51 -14.58 2.06 5.65
N MET A 52 -13.70 2.80 5.00
CA MET A 52 -14.06 3.90 4.11
C MET A 52 -14.12 3.42 2.65
N ALA A 53 -14.92 4.10 1.84
CA ALA A 53 -14.89 3.88 0.40
C ALA A 53 -13.50 4.27 -0.13
N ASN A 54 -12.97 3.47 -1.04
CA ASN A 54 -11.62 3.58 -1.59
C ASN A 54 -10.52 3.45 -0.51
N GLU A 55 -10.79 2.81 0.62
CA GLU A 55 -9.75 2.45 1.61
C GLU A 55 -8.92 1.26 1.13
N LEU A 56 -7.63 1.29 1.44
CA LEU A 56 -6.78 0.12 1.31
C LEU A 56 -7.06 -0.85 2.45
N VAL A 57 -7.27 -2.11 2.09
CA VAL A 57 -7.37 -3.24 3.03
C VAL A 57 -6.22 -4.19 2.78
N ARG A 58 -5.82 -4.94 3.81
CA ARG A 58 -4.72 -5.89 3.76
C ARG A 58 -5.23 -7.28 4.09
N PHE A 59 -5.01 -8.20 3.18
CA PHE A 59 -5.28 -9.62 3.39
C PHE A 59 -4.21 -10.24 4.28
N GLU A 60 -4.52 -11.37 4.91
CA GLU A 60 -3.61 -12.10 5.80
C GLU A 60 -2.30 -12.52 5.11
N ASN A 61 -2.34 -12.76 3.79
CA ASN A 61 -1.18 -13.07 2.96
C ASN A 61 -0.29 -11.85 2.62
N GLY A 62 -0.67 -10.64 3.08
CA GLY A 62 0.04 -9.39 2.84
C GLY A 62 -0.35 -8.68 1.54
N VAL A 63 -1.19 -9.28 0.69
CA VAL A 63 -1.73 -8.64 -0.51
C VAL A 63 -2.63 -7.47 -0.09
N GLU A 64 -2.58 -6.39 -0.84
CA GLU A 64 -3.45 -5.23 -0.63
C GLU A 64 -4.68 -5.31 -1.53
N GLY A 65 -5.78 -4.74 -1.06
CA GLY A 65 -7.03 -4.64 -1.78
C GLY A 65 -7.65 -3.26 -1.66
N LEU A 66 -8.53 -2.92 -2.59
CA LEU A 66 -9.29 -1.67 -2.59
C LEU A 66 -10.74 -1.96 -2.23
N ALA A 67 -11.24 -1.40 -1.12
CA ALA A 67 -12.65 -1.43 -0.77
C ALA A 67 -13.44 -0.51 -1.71
N LEU A 68 -14.03 -1.09 -2.77
CA LEU A 68 -14.69 -0.34 -3.83
C LEU A 68 -16.19 -0.18 -3.57
N ASN A 69 -16.88 -1.28 -3.25
CA ASN A 69 -18.31 -1.30 -2.95
C ASN A 69 -18.52 -1.58 -1.46
N LEU A 70 -19.36 -0.77 -0.82
CA LEU A 70 -19.76 -0.95 0.58
C LEU A 70 -21.26 -1.26 0.61
N ASP A 71 -21.61 -2.54 0.67
CA ASP A 71 -22.99 -3.00 0.79
C ASP A 71 -23.38 -3.19 2.27
N GLU A 72 -24.65 -3.47 2.54
CA GLU A 72 -25.17 -3.53 3.92
C GLU A 72 -24.49 -4.62 4.78
N ASN A 73 -24.12 -5.74 4.16
CA ASN A 73 -23.58 -6.91 4.86
C ASN A 73 -22.20 -7.34 4.37
N GLU A 74 -21.72 -6.79 3.25
CA GLU A 74 -20.47 -7.20 2.62
C GLU A 74 -19.77 -6.02 1.95
N ILE A 75 -18.47 -6.18 1.72
CA ILE A 75 -17.62 -5.19 1.09
C ILE A 75 -17.00 -5.86 -0.14
N GLY A 76 -17.22 -5.26 -1.32
CA GLY A 76 -16.55 -5.65 -2.55
C GLY A 76 -15.15 -5.09 -2.60
N VAL A 77 -14.15 -5.96 -2.45
CA VAL A 77 -12.73 -5.62 -2.46
C VAL A 77 -12.09 -6.06 -3.77
N VAL A 78 -11.47 -5.12 -4.49
CA VAL A 78 -10.63 -5.45 -5.66
C VAL A 78 -9.23 -5.79 -5.18
N VAL A 79 -8.71 -6.97 -5.52
CA VAL A 79 -7.38 -7.42 -5.11
C VAL A 79 -6.31 -6.73 -5.97
N LEU A 80 -5.37 -6.03 -5.34
CA LEU A 80 -4.30 -5.27 -5.98
C LEU A 80 -2.99 -6.07 -6.00
N GLY A 81 -3.02 -7.25 -6.60
CA GLY A 81 -1.86 -8.15 -6.66
C GLY A 81 -2.23 -9.55 -7.15
N ASP A 82 -1.48 -10.53 -6.68
CA ASP A 82 -1.79 -11.94 -6.97
C ASP A 82 -3.02 -12.38 -6.17
N PHE A 83 -4.11 -12.66 -6.88
CA PHE A 83 -5.36 -13.10 -6.27
C PHE A 83 -5.34 -14.59 -5.89
N SER A 84 -4.41 -15.40 -6.41
CA SER A 84 -4.43 -16.85 -6.26
C SER A 84 -4.28 -17.32 -4.81
N GLY A 85 -3.69 -16.48 -3.95
CA GLY A 85 -3.53 -16.72 -2.52
C GLY A 85 -4.67 -16.19 -1.65
N VAL A 86 -5.76 -15.66 -2.21
CA VAL A 86 -6.92 -15.16 -1.46
C VAL A 86 -8.01 -16.24 -1.42
N GLU A 87 -8.36 -16.66 -0.22
CA GLU A 87 -9.32 -17.76 0.01
C GLU A 87 -10.40 -17.36 1.02
N ALA A 88 -11.57 -18.00 0.92
CA ALA A 88 -12.65 -17.84 1.89
C ALA A 88 -12.17 -18.21 3.32
N GLY A 89 -12.58 -17.41 4.29
CA GLY A 89 -12.17 -17.54 5.69
C GLY A 89 -10.90 -16.79 6.06
N GLN A 90 -10.15 -16.25 5.09
CA GLN A 90 -8.97 -15.43 5.38
C GLN A 90 -9.34 -14.13 6.08
N LYS A 91 -8.45 -13.69 6.97
CA LYS A 91 -8.63 -12.42 7.66
C LYS A 91 -8.24 -11.26 6.77
N VAL A 92 -9.00 -10.18 6.89
CA VAL A 92 -8.73 -8.92 6.22
C VAL A 92 -8.68 -7.82 7.28
N THR A 93 -7.67 -6.98 7.24
CA THR A 93 -7.52 -5.84 8.14
C THR A 93 -7.58 -4.56 7.34
N ARG A 94 -8.24 -3.54 7.89
CA ARG A 94 -8.27 -2.21 7.29
C ARG A 94 -6.99 -1.44 7.60
N THR A 95 -6.53 -0.60 6.69
CA THR A 95 -5.30 0.20 6.90
C THR A 95 -5.58 1.57 7.50
N GLY A 96 -6.81 2.07 7.42
CA GLY A 96 -7.17 3.44 7.77
C GLY A 96 -6.76 4.47 6.70
N GLU A 97 -6.11 4.03 5.62
CA GLU A 97 -5.61 4.89 4.56
C GLU A 97 -6.48 4.75 3.31
N VAL A 98 -7.02 5.88 2.84
CA VAL A 98 -7.58 5.96 1.49
C VAL A 98 -6.47 5.69 0.47
N LEU A 99 -6.84 5.10 -0.66
CA LEU A 99 -5.97 4.74 -1.77
C LEU A 99 -4.92 5.82 -2.04
N SER A 100 -3.68 5.48 -1.69
CA SER A 100 -2.54 6.39 -1.72
C SER A 100 -1.26 5.65 -2.12
N VAL A 101 -0.33 6.41 -2.67
CA VAL A 101 0.98 5.92 -3.09
C VAL A 101 2.07 6.76 -2.44
N ALA A 102 3.23 6.15 -2.19
CA ALA A 102 4.38 6.91 -1.74
C ALA A 102 4.93 7.80 -2.87
N VAL A 103 5.45 8.96 -2.52
CA VAL A 103 5.94 9.98 -3.47
C VAL A 103 7.30 10.51 -3.03
N GLY A 104 8.09 10.98 -3.99
CA GLY A 104 9.38 11.64 -3.77
C GLY A 104 10.30 11.51 -4.97
N ASP A 105 11.39 12.28 -4.96
CA ASP A 105 12.36 12.31 -6.07
C ASP A 105 13.16 10.99 -6.19
N GLY A 106 13.10 10.12 -5.18
CA GLY A 106 13.73 8.79 -5.20
C GLY A 106 13.18 7.85 -6.26
N TYR A 107 12.00 8.14 -6.83
CA TYR A 107 11.42 7.37 -7.94
C TYR A 107 12.09 7.67 -9.30
N LEU A 108 12.86 8.75 -9.42
CA LEU A 108 13.50 9.12 -10.69
C LEU A 108 14.45 8.03 -11.17
N GLY A 109 14.16 7.45 -12.34
CA GLY A 109 14.96 6.38 -12.95
C GLY A 109 14.66 4.97 -12.40
N ARG A 110 13.64 4.81 -11.55
CA ARG A 110 13.19 3.51 -11.01
C ARG A 110 12.06 2.93 -11.85
N VAL A 111 11.86 1.62 -11.75
CA VAL A 111 10.68 0.93 -12.28
C VAL A 111 9.85 0.43 -11.11
N VAL A 112 8.57 0.83 -11.09
CA VAL A 112 7.68 0.59 -9.95
C VAL A 112 6.33 0.06 -10.40
N ASP A 113 5.67 -0.65 -9.50
CA ASP A 113 4.29 -1.10 -9.68
C ASP A 113 3.28 0.05 -9.42
N PRO A 114 1.98 -0.16 -9.66
CA PRO A 114 0.95 0.86 -9.41
C PRO A 114 0.78 1.26 -7.93
N LEU A 115 1.25 0.44 -6.99
CA LEU A 115 1.24 0.73 -5.55
C LEU A 115 2.51 1.47 -5.10
N GLY A 116 3.44 1.71 -6.01
CA GLY A 116 4.70 2.42 -5.76
C GLY A 116 5.82 1.53 -5.23
N ASN A 117 5.67 0.20 -5.25
CA ASN A 117 6.74 -0.72 -4.85
C ASN A 117 7.76 -0.90 -6.00
N PRO A 118 9.06 -0.96 -5.69
CA PRO A 118 10.10 -1.17 -6.70
C PRO A 118 10.07 -2.59 -7.27
N ILE A 119 10.07 -2.70 -8.60
CA ILE A 119 10.13 -3.98 -9.32
C ILE A 119 11.42 -4.15 -10.14
N ASP A 120 12.34 -3.18 -10.04
CA ASP A 120 13.64 -3.18 -10.73
C ASP A 120 14.75 -3.95 -9.98
N GLY A 121 14.49 -4.42 -8.76
CA GLY A 121 15.45 -5.16 -7.94
C GLY A 121 16.61 -4.32 -7.38
N LEU A 122 16.52 -2.97 -7.46
CA LEU A 122 17.57 -2.06 -6.98
C LEU A 122 17.43 -1.69 -5.50
N GLY A 123 16.55 -2.38 -4.76
CA GLY A 123 16.26 -2.13 -3.34
C GLY A 123 15.15 -1.12 -3.12
N GLU A 124 15.02 -0.64 -1.88
CA GLU A 124 13.96 0.29 -1.48
C GLU A 124 14.11 1.68 -2.16
N ILE A 125 13.01 2.43 -2.21
CA ILE A 125 12.97 3.79 -2.74
C ILE A 125 12.90 4.77 -1.56
N ALA A 126 13.74 5.79 -1.57
CA ALA A 126 13.64 6.88 -0.60
C ALA A 126 12.40 7.74 -0.92
N THR A 127 11.39 7.69 -0.06
CA THR A 127 10.12 8.41 -0.22
C THR A 127 10.04 9.59 0.75
N THR A 128 9.42 10.69 0.33
CA THR A 128 9.24 11.90 1.15
C THR A 128 7.88 11.99 1.83
N GLY A 129 6.92 11.14 1.42
CA GLY A 129 5.58 11.09 1.99
C GLY A 129 4.66 10.20 1.18
N ARG A 130 3.36 10.22 1.53
CA ARG A 130 2.28 9.55 0.79
C ARG A 130 1.31 10.57 0.22
N ARG A 131 0.76 10.29 -0.96
CA ARG A 131 -0.23 11.13 -1.64
C ARG A 131 -1.41 10.26 -2.08
N ALA A 132 -2.63 10.69 -1.77
CA ALA A 132 -3.84 10.04 -2.24
C ALA A 132 -3.94 10.10 -3.77
N LEU A 133 -4.41 9.01 -4.39
CA LEU A 133 -4.56 8.92 -5.84
C LEU A 133 -5.77 9.71 -6.34
N GLU A 134 -6.86 9.71 -5.57
CA GLU A 134 -8.12 10.37 -5.95
C GLU A 134 -8.26 11.76 -5.34
N LEU A 135 -7.34 12.66 -5.68
CA LEU A 135 -7.41 14.06 -5.29
C LEU A 135 -8.13 14.90 -6.34
N GLN A 136 -8.89 15.89 -5.87
CA GLN A 136 -9.50 16.87 -6.76
C GLN A 136 -8.43 17.63 -7.55
N ALA A 137 -8.62 17.70 -8.86
CA ALA A 137 -7.73 18.44 -9.75
C ALA A 137 -7.74 19.95 -9.45
N PRO A 138 -6.67 20.69 -9.81
CA PRO A 138 -6.63 22.14 -9.63
C PRO A 138 -7.80 22.84 -10.33
N GLY A 139 -8.51 23.70 -9.60
CA GLY A 139 -9.61 24.52 -10.13
C GLY A 139 -9.14 25.61 -11.11
N VAL A 140 -10.07 26.27 -11.81
CA VAL A 140 -9.76 27.26 -12.86
C VAL A 140 -8.85 28.39 -12.35
N MET A 141 -9.10 28.91 -11.15
CA MET A 141 -8.33 30.00 -10.55
C MET A 141 -6.90 29.61 -10.13
N ALA A 142 -6.61 28.31 -9.97
CA ALA A 142 -5.29 27.81 -9.61
C ALA A 142 -4.40 27.53 -10.83
N ARG A 143 -4.97 27.60 -12.05
CA ARG A 143 -4.26 27.30 -13.29
C ARG A 143 -3.66 28.56 -13.88
N LYS A 144 -2.54 28.40 -14.57
CA LYS A 144 -1.92 29.42 -15.43
C LYS A 144 -1.95 28.91 -16.87
N SER A 145 -2.11 29.80 -17.84
CA SER A 145 -1.94 29.44 -19.26
C SER A 145 -0.56 28.83 -19.50
N VAL A 146 -0.51 27.72 -20.22
CA VAL A 146 0.74 27.07 -20.61
C VAL A 146 1.49 28.00 -21.56
N HIS A 147 2.74 28.32 -21.24
CA HIS A 147 3.58 29.31 -21.96
C HIS A 147 5.04 28.87 -22.11
N GLU A 148 5.37 27.66 -21.69
CA GLU A 148 6.68 27.03 -21.85
C GLU A 148 6.50 25.78 -22.72
N PRO A 149 7.31 25.60 -23.78
CA PRO A 149 7.23 24.43 -24.66
C PRO A 149 7.79 23.17 -24.03
#